data_AF-A0A4Y2UJ20-F1
#
_entry.id   AF-A0A4Y2UJ20-F1
#
_cell.length_a   1.000
_cell.length_b   1.000
_cell.length_c   1.000
_cell.angle_alpha   90.00
_cell.angle_beta   90.00
_cell.angle_gamma   90.00
#
_symmetry.space_group_name_H-M   'P 1'
#
loop_
_entity.id
_entity.type
_entity.pdbx_description
1 polymer ?
#
loop_
_entity_poly.entity_id
_entity_poly.type
_entity_poly.pdbx_seq_one_letter_code
_entity_poly.pdbx_strand_id
1 'polypeptide(L)'
;MSSKVSRDTLYECVNNLLENSQKKPRNFVETVELQIALKNYDPQKDKRFSGTVKLKHIPRPKFTVCVLGDQQHCDEAKANDVACMDAEALKKLNKNKKLVKKL
;
A
#
# COMPACT_ATOMS: atom_id res chain seq x y z
N MET A 1 17.16 14.77 14.42
CA MET A 1 16.77 13.38 14.76
C MET A 1 17.61 12.43 13.93
N SER A 2 18.58 11.75 14.55
CA SER A 2 19.37 10.72 13.85
C SER A 2 18.53 9.45 13.73
N SER A 3 18.38 8.94 12.51
CA SER A 3 17.75 7.63 12.28
C SER A 3 18.49 6.57 13.09
N LYS A 4 17.77 5.75 13.88
CA LYS A 4 18.36 4.62 14.62
C LYS A 4 18.96 3.55 13.69
N VAL A 5 18.63 3.61 12.40
CA VAL A 5 19.19 2.75 11.37
C VAL A 5 20.24 3.56 10.61
N SER A 6 21.47 3.04 10.55
CA SER A 6 22.55 3.65 9.78
C SER A 6 22.21 3.61 8.29
N ARG A 7 22.53 4.69 7.57
CA ARG A 7 22.36 4.75 6.11
C ARG A 7 23.22 3.69 5.42
N ASP A 8 24.42 3.43 5.95
CA ASP A 8 25.35 2.48 5.36
C ASP A 8 24.79 1.05 5.41
N THR A 9 24.22 0.66 6.56
CA THR A 9 23.56 -0.64 6.71
C THR A 9 22.36 -0.82 5.79
N LEU A 10 21.66 0.27 5.46
CA LEU A 10 20.54 0.21 4.52
C LEU A 10 21.03 -0.04 3.09
N TYR A 11 22.04 0.70 2.64
CA TYR A 11 22.57 0.55 1.28
C TYR A 11 23.20 -0.83 1.07
N GLU A 12 23.94 -1.34 2.06
CA GLU A 12 24.54 -2.66 2.01
C GLU A 12 23.48 -3.77 1.89
N CYS A 13 22.43 -3.73 2.70
CA CYS A 13 21.33 -4.70 2.63
C CYS A 13 20.60 -4.66 1.28
N VAL A 14 20.35 -3.48 0.73
CA VAL A 14 19.68 -3.32 -0.57
C VAL A 14 20.54 -3.88 -1.70
N ASN A 15 21.84 -3.59 -1.69
CA ASN A 15 22.77 -4.10 -2.70
C ASN A 15 22.89 -5.62 -2.65
N ASN A 16 22.99 -6.20 -1.45
CA ASN A 16 22.99 -7.65 -1.27
C ASN A 16 21.71 -8.32 -1.79
N LEU A 17 20.55 -7.69 -1.59
CA LEU A 17 19.27 -8.20 -2.08
C LEU A 17 19.23 -8.19 -3.62
N LEU A 18 19.70 -7.10 -4.23
CA LEU A 18 19.80 -6.97 -5.69
C LEU A 18 20.75 -8.00 -6.30
N GLU A 19 21.92 -8.20 -5.70
CA GLU A 19 22.89 -9.20 -6.16
C GLU A 19 22.33 -10.62 -6.11
N ASN A 20 21.62 -10.97 -5.03
CA ASN A 20 21.04 -12.31 -4.88
C ASN A 20 19.93 -12.57 -5.90
N SER A 21 19.14 -11.55 -6.22
CA SER A 21 18.13 -11.60 -7.29
C SER A 21 18.76 -11.84 -8.66
N GLN A 22 19.86 -11.15 -8.97
CA GLN A 22 20.58 -11.31 -10.25
C GLN A 22 21.31 -12.65 -10.38
N LYS A 23 21.86 -13.17 -9.28
CA LYS A 23 22.60 -14.46 -9.28
C LYS A 23 21.68 -15.66 -9.53
N LYS A 24 20.40 -15.57 -9.14
CA LYS A 24 19.41 -16.66 -9.31
C LYS A 24 18.09 -16.12 -9.86
N PRO A 25 18.05 -15.74 -11.16
CA PRO A 25 16.83 -15.20 -11.76
C PRO A 25 15.70 -16.24 -11.69
N ARG A 26 14.55 -15.81 -11.16
CA ARG A 26 13.33 -16.62 -11.12
C ARG A 26 12.44 -16.26 -12.32
N ASN A 27 11.62 -17.20 -12.77
CA ASN A 27 10.69 -17.00 -13.90
C ASN A 27 9.45 -16.15 -13.52
N PHE A 28 9.49 -15.43 -12.41
CA PHE A 28 8.40 -14.59 -11.92
C PHE A 28 8.95 -13.33 -11.24
N VAL A 29 8.11 -12.30 -11.11
CA VAL A 29 8.48 -11.05 -10.43
C VAL A 29 8.59 -11.29 -8.93
N GLU A 30 9.77 -11.09 -8.37
CA GLU A 30 10.04 -11.28 -6.94
C GLU A 30 9.28 -10.24 -6.10
N THR A 31 8.72 -10.68 -4.98
CA THR A 31 8.08 -9.79 -4.00
C THR A 31 9.03 -9.55 -2.84
N VAL A 32 9.28 -8.29 -2.51
CA VAL A 32 10.07 -7.89 -1.34
C VAL A 32 9.13 -7.52 -0.20
N GLU A 33 9.30 -8.14 0.96
CA GLU A 33 8.56 -7.80 2.17
C GLU A 33 9.42 -6.95 3.10
N LEU A 34 8.85 -5.85 3.60
CA LEU A 34 9.48 -5.01 4.61
C LEU A 34 8.98 -5.44 6.00
N GLN A 35 9.84 -6.07 6.77
CA GLN A 35 9.54 -6.42 8.16
C GLN A 35 10.14 -5.38 9.12
N ILE A 36 9.31 -4.87 10.03
CA ILE A 36 9.72 -3.92 11.06
C ILE A 36 9.59 -4.60 12.42
N ALA A 37 10.72 -4.82 13.09
CA ALA A 37 10.74 -5.33 14.46
C ALA A 37 10.89 -4.16 15.45
N LEU A 38 9.90 -3.96 16.31
CA LEU A 38 9.96 -2.99 17.39
C LEU A 38 10.49 -3.68 18.65
N LYS A 39 11.67 -3.25 19.12
CA LYS A 39 12.21 -3.71 20.42
C LYS A 39 11.66 -2.81 21.53
N ASN A 40 11.31 -3.41 22.67
CA ASN A 40 10.82 -2.72 23.87
C ASN A 40 9.51 -1.94 23.68
N TYR A 41 8.60 -2.44 22.84
CA TYR A 41 7.26 -1.87 22.67
C TYR A 41 6.25 -2.67 23.48
N ASP A 42 5.56 -2.00 24.40
CA ASP A 42 4.46 -2.59 25.19
C ASP A 42 3.11 -2.10 24.64
N PRO A 43 2.32 -2.94 23.96
CA PRO A 43 1.07 -2.53 23.32
C PRO A 43 -0.02 -2.08 24.31
N GLN A 44 0.14 -2.32 25.62
CA GLN A 44 -0.79 -1.86 26.66
C GLN A 44 -0.42 -0.49 27.23
N LYS A 45 0.87 -0.16 27.26
CA LYS A 45 1.38 1.11 27.82
C LYS A 45 1.70 2.15 26.76
N ASP A 46 2.18 1.71 25.60
CA ASP A 46 2.62 2.59 24.53
C ASP A 46 1.52 2.85 23.51
N LYS A 47 1.38 4.11 23.12
CA LYS A 47 0.42 4.50 22.08
C LYS A 47 0.73 3.78 20.76
N ARG A 48 -0.30 3.32 20.06
CA ARG A 48 -0.15 2.70 18.74
C ARG A 48 0.53 3.67 17.79
N PHE A 49 1.68 3.26 17.24
CA PHE A 49 2.35 4.00 16.18
C PHE A 49 1.55 3.84 14.88
N SER A 50 0.83 4.88 14.48
CA SER A 50 0.24 4.99 13.15
C SER A 50 1.08 5.95 12.31
N GLY A 51 2.02 5.41 11.54
CA GLY A 51 2.79 6.17 10.56
C GLY A 51 2.30 5.85 9.16
N THR A 52 1.87 6.87 8.41
CA THR A 52 1.55 6.72 6.98
C THR A 52 2.78 7.10 6.15
N VAL A 53 3.28 6.18 5.34
CA VAL A 53 4.41 6.42 4.43
C VAL A 53 3.92 6.29 2.99
N LYS A 54 4.10 7.34 2.19
CA LYS A 54 3.81 7.29 0.75
C LYS A 54 5.04 6.76 0.02
N LEU A 55 4.92 5.56 -0.54
CA LEU A 55 5.96 5.00 -1.40
C LEU A 55 5.86 5.61 -2.80
N LYS A 56 7.01 5.85 -3.44
CA LYS A 56 7.06 6.40 -4.82
C LYS A 56 6.67 5.36 -5.89
N HIS A 57 6.94 4.09 -5.62
CA HIS A 57 6.65 2.99 -6.55
C HIS A 57 5.40 2.24 -6.14
N ILE A 58 4.54 1.88 -7.10
CA ILE A 58 3.31 1.14 -6.85
C ILE A 58 3.68 -0.34 -6.67
N PRO A 59 3.59 -0.92 -5.45
CA PRO A 59 4.09 -2.27 -5.18
C PRO A 59 3.21 -3.36 -5.82
N ARG A 60 1.94 -3.08 -6.09
CA ARG A 60 0.99 -4.02 -6.70
C ARG A 60 0.08 -3.29 -7.68
N PRO A 61 0.36 -3.33 -8.99
CA PRO A 61 -0.38 -2.59 -10.01
C PRO A 61 -1.82 -3.09 -10.21
N LYS A 62 -2.15 -4.28 -9.68
CA LYS A 62 -3.52 -4.84 -9.76
C LYS A 62 -4.49 -4.24 -8.74
N PHE A 63 -4.01 -3.50 -7.74
CA PHE A 63 -4.92 -2.86 -6.80
C PHE A 63 -5.42 -1.54 -7.38
N THR A 64 -6.71 -1.51 -7.69
CA THR A 64 -7.42 -0.31 -8.11
C THR A 64 -8.07 0.34 -6.89
N VAL A 65 -7.88 1.65 -6.72
CA VAL A 65 -8.56 2.43 -5.69
C VAL A 65 -9.82 3.04 -6.30
N CYS A 66 -10.96 2.90 -5.61
CA CYS A 66 -12.21 3.55 -5.99
C CYS A 66 -12.59 4.56 -4.90
N VAL A 67 -12.89 5.79 -5.29
CA VAL A 67 -13.37 6.83 -4.38
C VAL A 67 -14.89 6.68 -4.22
N LEU A 68 -15.33 6.59 -2.97
CA LEU A 68 -16.75 6.56 -2.61
C LEU A 68 -17.04 7.84 -1.83
N GLY A 69 -17.82 8.75 -2.40
CA GLY A 69 -18.02 10.05 -1.77
C GLY A 69 -19.15 10.85 -2.38
N ASP A 70 -19.33 12.05 -1.85
CA ASP A 70 -20.27 13.05 -2.36
C ASP A 70 -19.75 13.68 -3.65
N GLN A 71 -20.60 14.51 -4.28
CA GLN A 71 -20.36 15.08 -5.61
C GLN A 71 -19.01 15.80 -5.74
N GLN A 72 -18.56 16.53 -4.71
CA GLN A 72 -17.25 17.19 -4.69
C GLN A 72 -16.08 16.20 -4.83
N HIS A 73 -16.11 15.08 -4.11
CA HIS A 73 -15.05 14.06 -4.18
C HIS A 73 -15.10 13.29 -5.50
N CYS A 74 -16.28 13.12 -6.08
CA CYS A 74 -16.45 12.48 -7.38
C CYS A 74 -15.96 13.37 -8.52
N ASP A 75 -16.10 14.69 -8.42
CA ASP A 75 -15.56 15.64 -9.39
C ASP A 75 -14.03 15.70 -9.31
N GLU A 76 -13.46 15.71 -8.09
CA GLU A 76 -12.00 15.59 -7.90
C GLU A 76 -11.45 14.25 -8.39
N ALA A 77 -12.17 13.14 -8.16
CA ALA A 77 -11.74 11.82 -8.61
C ALA A 77 -11.79 11.70 -10.14
N LYS A 78 -12.84 12.22 -10.79
CA LYS A 78 -12.94 12.29 -12.26
C LYS A 78 -11.83 13.15 -12.86
N ALA A 79 -11.47 14.26 -12.23
CA ALA A 79 -10.36 15.10 -12.66
C ALA A 79 -9.00 14.39 -12.58
N ASN A 80 -8.87 13.39 -11.70
CA ASN A 80 -7.66 12.58 -11.52
C ASN A 80 -7.75 11.20 -12.21
N ASP A 81 -8.77 10.96 -13.06
CA ASP A 81 -9.04 9.67 -13.72
C ASP A 81 -9.17 8.47 -12.75
N VAL A 82 -9.58 8.73 -11.50
CA VAL A 82 -9.79 7.70 -10.49
C VAL A 82 -11.26 7.27 -10.52
N ALA A 83 -11.50 5.95 -10.52
CA ALA A 83 -12.86 5.41 -10.47
C ALA A 83 -13.62 5.95 -9.25
N CYS A 84 -14.78 6.56 -9.47
CA CYS A 84 -15.65 7.07 -8.42
C CYS A 84 -17.02 6.39 -8.46
N MET A 85 -17.63 6.16 -7.31
CA MET A 85 -19.03 5.74 -7.23
C MET A 85 -19.80 6.61 -6.24
N ASP A 86 -20.92 7.15 -6.71
CA ASP A 86 -21.84 7.95 -5.92
C ASP A 86 -22.70 7.08 -4.99
N ALA A 87 -23.32 7.70 -3.98
CA ALA A 87 -24.20 7.02 -3.02
C ALA A 87 -25.36 6.23 -3.67
N GLU A 88 -25.86 6.67 -4.82
CA GLU A 88 -26.89 5.95 -5.58
C GLU A 88 -26.35 4.68 -6.26
N ALA A 89 -25.11 4.74 -6.77
CA ALA A 89 -24.44 3.59 -7.37
C ALA A 89 -24.13 2.54 -6.30
N LEU A 90 -23.69 2.96 -5.11
CA LEU A 90 -23.49 2.11 -3.93
C LEU A 90 -24.76 1.39 -3.48
N LYS A 91 -25.91 2.07 -3.45
CA LYS A 91 -27.20 1.45 -3.11
C LYS A 91 -27.61 0.36 -4.11
N LYS A 92 -27.31 0.55 -5.40
CA LYS A 92 -27.55 -0.46 -6.45
C LYS A 92 -26.56 -1.63 -6.34
N LEU A 93 -25.31 -1.35 -5.96
CA LEU A 93 -24.26 -2.34 -5.78
C LEU A 93 -24.55 -3.26 -4.59
N ASN A 94 -24.97 -2.72 -3.44
CA ASN A 94 -25.32 -3.49 -2.25
C ASN A 94 -26.47 -4.48 -2.45
N LYS A 95 -27.40 -4.19 -3.37
CA LYS A 95 -28.51 -5.10 -3.68
C LYS A 95 -28.06 -6.30 -4.52
N ASN A 96 -26.94 -6.21 -5.24
CA ASN A 96 -26.44 -7.26 -6.12
C ASN A 96 -25.23 -7.97 -5.52
N LYS A 97 -25.47 -9.03 -4.74
CA LYS A 97 -24.43 -9.88 -4.12
C LYS A 97 -23.36 -10.41 -5.10
N LYS A 98 -23.71 -10.61 -6.39
CA LYS A 98 -22.76 -11.03 -7.42
C LYS A 98 -21.75 -9.94 -7.79
N LEU A 99 -22.17 -8.67 -7.79
CA LEU A 99 -21.32 -7.52 -8.09
C LEU A 99 -20.44 -7.17 -6.88
N VAL A 100 -21.00 -7.29 -5.67
CA VAL A 100 -20.22 -7.14 -4.42
C VAL A 100 -19.10 -8.17 -4.32
N LYS A 101 -19.33 -9.42 -4.76
CA LYS A 101 -18.29 -10.46 -4.78
C LYS A 101 -17.22 -10.29 -5.87
N LYS A 102 -17.44 -9.40 -6.84
CA LYS A 102 -16.49 -9.14 -7.95
C LYS A 102 -15.57 -7.94 -7.68
N LEU A 103 -15.92 -7.09 -6.71
CA LEU A 103 -15.03 -6.09 -6.12
C LEU A 103 -14.07 -6.78 -5.14
#